data_AF-A0A3A4P168-F1
#
_entry.id   AF-A0A3A4P168-F1
#
_cell.length_a   1.000
_cell.length_b   1.000
_cell.length_c   1.000
_cell.angle_alpha   90.00
_cell.angle_beta   90.00
_cell.angle_gamma   90.00
#
_symmetry.space_group_name_H-M   'P 1'
#
loop_
_entity.id
_entity.type
_entity.pdbx_description
1 polymer ?
#
loop_
_entity_poly.entity_id
_entity_poly.type
_entity_poly.pdbx_seq_one_letter_code
_entity_poly.pdbx_strand_id
1 'polypeptide(L)'
;VRRDGSETTIAVSPEMREGRSVFGEKVSEPKIGIVAGQEVVYRETGLGTALVRAVQETGKLVYLTGMTVVKLVTRVLPSETLGGPILIAQIAGDQARQGISPFAYFLGLLSVNLGILNLLPIPILDGGHLLFFSVEGLMRKPISQQARTLAHQVGLALILTLTALVFYNDIVRLLSR
;
A
#
# COMPACT_ATOMS: atom_id res chain seq x y z
N VAL A 1 25.14 -22.68 11.88
CA VAL A 1 25.04 -22.80 10.40
C VAL A 1 25.36 -24.24 10.04
N ARG A 2 24.53 -24.91 9.24
CA ARG A 2 24.80 -26.27 8.77
C ARG A 2 25.51 -26.20 7.41
N ARG A 3 26.73 -26.73 7.33
CA ARG A 3 27.53 -26.78 6.09
C ARG A 3 28.08 -28.19 5.96
N ASP A 4 27.86 -28.81 4.80
CA ASP A 4 28.33 -30.18 4.48
C ASP A 4 27.97 -31.22 5.54
N GLY A 5 26.74 -31.15 6.07
CA GLY A 5 26.24 -32.09 7.07
C GLY A 5 26.74 -31.88 8.51
N SER A 6 27.70 -30.97 8.74
CA SER A 6 28.14 -30.59 10.10
C SER A 6 27.45 -29.32 10.58
N GLU A 7 27.07 -29.28 11.86
CA GLU A 7 26.58 -28.06 12.50
C GLU A 7 27.75 -27.25 13.06
N THR A 8 27.98 -26.07 12.48
CA THR A 8 29.01 -25.12 12.92
C THR A 8 28.36 -23.97 13.68
N THR A 9 28.80 -23.73 14.91
CA THR A 9 28.41 -22.54 15.68
C THR A 9 29.33 -21.38 15.31
N ILE A 10 28.75 -20.26 14.87
CA ILE A 10 29.49 -19.04 14.52
C ILE A 10 29.01 -17.93 15.46
N ALA A 11 29.94 -17.33 16.20
CA ALA A 11 29.66 -16.13 16.97
C ALA A 11 29.65 -14.93 16.02
N VAL A 12 28.56 -14.16 16.02
CA VAL A 12 28.38 -13.00 15.15
C VAL A 12 28.12 -11.77 16.02
N SER A 13 28.92 -10.72 15.83
CA SER A 13 28.67 -9.42 16.44
C SER A 13 27.84 -8.56 15.48
N PRO A 14 26.66 -8.06 15.89
CA PRO A 14 25.88 -7.18 15.03
C PRO A 14 26.61 -5.87 14.77
N GLU A 15 26.65 -5.44 13.51
CA GLU A 15 27.15 -4.12 13.14
C GLU A 15 25.95 -3.16 13.07
N MET A 16 26.05 -2.02 13.74
CA MET A 16 25.03 -0.96 13.63
C MET A 16 25.17 -0.31 12.25
N ARG A 17 24.16 -0.51 11.40
CA ARG A 17 24.11 0.13 10.07
C ARG A 17 22.89 1.01 9.96
N GLU A 18 23.05 2.14 9.27
CA GLU A 18 21.91 2.95 8.85
C GLU A 18 21.07 2.15 7.85
N GLY A 19 19.89 1.74 8.30
CA GLY A 19 18.84 1.14 7.49
C GLY A 19 17.73 2.14 7.20
N ARG A 20 16.81 1.73 6.33
CA ARG A 20 15.52 2.39 6.17
C ARG A 20 14.45 1.45 6.69
N SER A 21 13.52 1.98 7.49
CA SER A 21 12.36 1.22 7.93
C SER A 21 11.49 0.84 6.73
N VAL A 22 10.49 -0.02 6.91
CA VAL A 22 9.48 -0.32 5.87
C VAL A 22 8.75 0.92 5.35
N PHE A 23 8.89 2.06 6.04
CA PHE A 23 8.32 3.37 5.68
C PHE A 23 9.38 4.40 5.28
N GLY A 24 10.64 4.01 5.04
CA GLY A 24 11.69 4.89 4.53
C GLY A 24 12.39 5.77 5.58
N GLU A 25 12.04 5.67 6.86
CA GLU A 25 12.68 6.42 7.96
C GLU A 25 14.10 5.88 8.21
N LYS A 26 15.06 6.78 8.50
CA LYS A 26 16.41 6.37 8.92
C LYS A 26 16.32 5.69 10.29
N VAL A 27 16.63 4.41 10.33
CA VAL A 27 16.70 3.62 11.56
C VAL A 27 18.07 2.98 11.67
N SER A 28 18.66 3.07 12.86
CA SER A 28 19.91 2.35 13.16
C SER A 28 19.53 0.92 13.53
N GLU A 29 19.83 -0.04 12.66
CA GLU A 29 19.47 -1.43 12.85
C GLU A 29 20.74 -2.28 13.01
N PRO A 30 20.82 -3.13 14.06
CA PRO A 30 21.90 -4.11 14.18
C PRO A 30 21.74 -5.17 13.08
N LYS A 31 22.73 -5.29 12.20
CA LYS A 31 22.72 -6.26 11.09
C LYS A 31 23.90 -7.23 11.21
N ILE A 32 23.61 -8.51 10.95
CA ILE A 32 24.59 -9.60 10.96
C ILE A 32 24.94 -10.12 9.55
N GLY A 33 24.52 -9.40 8.50
CA GLY A 33 24.84 -9.73 7.11
C GLY A 33 24.14 -10.97 6.54
N ILE A 34 23.20 -11.57 7.27
CA ILE A 34 22.40 -12.70 6.80
C ILE A 34 21.20 -12.15 6.03
N VAL A 35 21.19 -12.37 4.72
CA VAL A 35 20.01 -12.14 3.87
C VAL A 35 19.31 -13.48 3.63
N ALA A 36 17.98 -13.49 3.69
CA ALA A 36 17.21 -14.66 3.31
C ALA A 36 17.56 -15.03 1.86
N GLY A 37 17.88 -16.30 1.61
CA GLY A 37 18.05 -16.79 0.25
C GLY A 37 16.75 -16.55 -0.55
N GLN A 38 16.89 -16.26 -1.85
CA GLN A 38 15.73 -15.99 -2.72
C GLN A 38 14.90 -17.25 -3.04
N GLU A 39 15.18 -18.39 -2.40
CA GLU A 39 14.41 -19.61 -2.58
C GLU A 39 13.03 -19.49 -1.92
N VAL A 40 12.02 -19.35 -2.77
CA VAL A 40 10.62 -19.44 -2.37
C VAL A 40 10.33 -20.90 -2.01
N VAL A 41 10.33 -21.20 -0.70
CA VAL A 41 9.95 -22.53 -0.22
C VAL A 41 8.42 -22.65 -0.23
N TYR A 42 7.88 -23.29 -1.25
CA TYR A 42 6.48 -23.68 -1.28
C TYR A 42 6.23 -24.73 -0.19
N ARG A 43 5.35 -24.41 0.75
CA ARG A 43 4.84 -25.40 1.72
C ARG A 43 3.40 -25.72 1.37
N GLU A 44 3.12 -27.00 1.18
CA GLU A 44 1.75 -27.47 1.10
C GLU A 44 0.99 -27.04 2.36
N THR A 45 -0.13 -26.38 2.14
CA THR A 45 -0.93 -25.78 3.19
C THR A 45 -2.37 -26.23 2.95
N GLY A 46 -3.02 -26.84 3.94
CA GLY A 46 -4.41 -27.26 3.83
C GLY A 46 -5.35 -26.05 3.66
N LEU A 47 -6.53 -26.25 3.06
CA LEU A 47 -7.47 -25.16 2.74
C LEU A 47 -7.80 -24.27 3.95
N GLY A 48 -8.07 -24.86 5.12
CA GLY A 48 -8.36 -24.10 6.34
C GLY A 48 -7.19 -23.23 6.79
N THR A 49 -5.98 -23.79 6.78
CA THR A 49 -4.76 -23.03 7.11
C THR A 49 -4.45 -21.95 6.07
N ALA A 50 -4.77 -22.18 4.80
CA ALA A 50 -4.58 -21.21 3.72
C ALA A 50 -5.53 -20.01 3.89
N LEU A 51 -6.81 -20.24 4.23
CA LEU A 51 -7.77 -19.16 4.51
C LEU A 51 -7.33 -18.31 5.71
N VAL A 52 -6.92 -18.94 6.81
CA VAL A 52 -6.43 -18.21 7.99
C VAL A 52 -5.21 -17.35 7.63
N ARG A 53 -4.25 -17.89 6.88
CA ARG A 53 -3.09 -17.13 6.41
C ARG A 53 -3.47 -16.00 5.46
N ALA A 54 -4.44 -16.22 4.58
CA ALA A 54 -4.92 -15.17 3.66
C ALA A 54 -5.53 -14.00 4.43
N VAL A 55 -6.35 -14.26 5.46
CA VAL A 55 -6.93 -13.22 6.33
C VAL A 55 -5.84 -12.47 7.10
N GLN A 56 -4.86 -13.20 7.66
CA GLN A 56 -3.73 -12.59 8.37
C GLN A 56 -2.89 -11.69 7.46
N GLU A 57 -2.56 -12.17 6.26
CA GLU A 57 -1.78 -11.40 5.29
C GLU A 57 -2.56 -10.17 4.80
N THR A 58 -3.86 -10.33 4.55
CA THR A 58 -4.74 -9.21 4.16
C THR A 58 -4.81 -8.17 5.28
N GLY A 59 -4.98 -8.59 6.53
CA GLY A 59 -4.99 -7.69 7.69
C GLY A 59 -3.67 -6.94 7.86
N LYS A 60 -2.54 -7.62 7.61
CA LYS A 60 -1.21 -6.98 7.60
C LYS A 60 -1.09 -5.94 6.47
N LEU A 61 -1.54 -6.25 5.26
CA LEU A 61 -1.55 -5.30 4.15
C LEU A 61 -2.45 -4.09 4.47
N VAL A 62 -3.64 -4.32 5.01
CA VAL A 62 -4.55 -3.25 5.45
C VAL A 62 -3.88 -2.32 6.47
N TYR A 63 -3.21 -2.89 7.48
CA TYR A 63 -2.49 -2.11 8.48
C TYR A 63 -1.36 -1.27 7.87
N LEU A 64 -0.52 -1.89 7.02
CA LEU A 64 0.62 -1.22 6.39
C LEU A 64 0.16 -0.10 5.44
N THR A 65 -0.87 -0.35 4.63
CA THR A 65 -1.44 0.66 3.74
C THR A 65 -2.09 1.79 4.54
N GLY A 66 -2.85 1.49 5.60
CA GLY A 66 -3.45 2.51 6.46
C GLY A 66 -2.39 3.41 7.11
N MET A 67 -1.32 2.81 7.65
CA MET A 67 -0.17 3.55 8.18
C MET A 67 0.52 4.40 7.11
N THR A 68 0.63 3.90 5.88
CA THR A 68 1.18 4.66 4.75
C THR A 68 0.34 5.89 4.46
N VAL A 69 -0.99 5.78 4.42
CA VAL A 69 -1.90 6.91 4.24
C VAL A 69 -1.73 7.94 5.36
N VAL A 70 -1.69 7.52 6.63
CA VAL A 70 -1.46 8.42 7.78
C VAL A 70 -0.11 9.14 7.67
N LYS A 71 0.96 8.41 7.30
CA LYS A 71 2.30 8.98 7.13
C LYS A 71 2.41 9.94 5.94
N LEU A 72 1.62 9.72 4.88
CA LEU A 72 1.51 10.66 3.75
C LEU A 72 0.81 11.96 4.17
N VAL A 73 -0.31 11.86 4.91
CA VAL A 73 -1.03 13.05 5.42
C VAL A 73 -0.16 13.85 6.40
N THR A 74 0.65 13.16 7.20
CA THR A 74 1.61 13.80 8.13
C THR A 74 2.93 14.24 7.47
N ARG A 75 3.07 14.11 6.13
CA ARG A 75 4.24 14.49 5.33
C ARG A 75 5.57 13.84 5.75
N VAL A 76 5.52 12.66 6.37
CA VAL A 76 6.72 11.90 6.76
C VAL A 76 7.31 11.15 5.55
N LEU A 77 6.45 10.75 4.61
CA LEU A 77 6.85 10.10 3.36
C LEU A 77 6.92 11.13 2.21
N PRO A 78 7.96 11.08 1.36
CA PRO A 78 8.02 11.87 0.13
C PRO A 78 6.81 11.55 -0.75
N SER A 79 6.16 12.57 -1.32
CA SER A 79 5.01 12.40 -2.23
C SER A 79 5.34 11.63 -3.51
N GLU A 80 6.62 11.40 -3.78
CA GLU A 80 7.16 10.62 -4.91
C GLU A 80 6.94 9.11 -4.79
N THR A 81 6.58 8.60 -3.60
CA THR A 81 6.35 7.16 -3.37
C THR A 81 4.99 6.68 -3.90
N LEU A 82 4.08 7.58 -4.26
CA LEU A 82 2.81 7.23 -4.88
C LEU A 82 3.00 7.09 -6.38
N GLY A 83 3.09 5.84 -6.85
CA GLY A 83 3.16 5.56 -8.27
C GLY A 83 1.90 5.99 -9.00
N GLY A 84 2.05 6.73 -10.10
CA GLY A 84 0.91 7.10 -10.94
C GLY A 84 0.39 5.93 -11.79
N PRO A 85 -0.73 6.13 -12.52
CA PRO A 85 -1.40 5.07 -13.28
C PRO A 85 -0.51 4.36 -14.29
N ILE A 86 0.44 5.08 -14.91
CA ILE A 86 1.32 4.48 -15.91
C ILE A 86 2.37 3.61 -15.21
N LEU A 87 2.92 4.06 -14.08
CA LEU A 87 3.84 3.23 -13.29
C LEU A 87 3.14 1.96 -12.77
N ILE A 88 1.89 2.08 -12.32
CA ILE A 88 1.09 0.92 -11.90
C ILE A 88 0.95 -0.08 -13.05
N ALA A 89 0.67 0.39 -14.28
CA ALA A 89 0.58 -0.48 -15.45
C ALA A 89 1.91 -1.17 -15.78
N GLN A 90 3.04 -0.47 -15.64
CA GLN A 90 4.38 -1.04 -15.85
C GLN A 90 4.68 -2.14 -14.82
N ILE A 91 4.47 -1.86 -13.54
CA ILE A 91 4.67 -2.84 -12.47
C ILE A 91 3.73 -4.03 -12.67
N ALA A 92 2.46 -3.81 -13.05
CA ALA A 92 1.53 -4.89 -13.36
C ALA A 92 2.07 -5.81 -14.47
N GLY A 93 2.63 -5.22 -15.54
CA GLY A 93 3.27 -5.95 -16.62
C GLY A 93 4.50 -6.75 -16.17
N ASP A 94 5.35 -6.17 -15.31
CA ASP A 94 6.49 -6.86 -14.72
C ASP A 94 6.08 -8.04 -13.83
N GLN A 95 5.06 -7.85 -12.99
CA GLN A 95 4.54 -8.91 -12.13
C GLN A 95 3.88 -10.02 -12.94
N ALA A 96 3.13 -9.68 -14.01
CA ALA A 96 2.55 -10.65 -14.92
C ALA A 96 3.61 -11.50 -15.64
N ARG A 97 4.75 -10.89 -16.02
CA ARG A 97 5.89 -11.62 -16.60
C ARG A 97 6.57 -12.58 -15.62
N GLN A 98 6.51 -12.29 -14.31
CA GLN A 98 7.06 -13.17 -13.25
C GLN A 98 6.14 -14.35 -12.91
N GLY A 99 4.90 -14.35 -13.40
CA GLY A 99 3.94 -15.44 -13.25
C GLY A 99 2.69 -15.07 -12.46
N ILE A 100 1.76 -16.02 -12.33
CA ILE A 100 0.43 -15.77 -11.76
C ILE A 100 0.46 -15.47 -10.26
N SER A 101 1.38 -16.10 -9.51
CA SER A 101 1.47 -15.90 -8.06
C SER A 101 1.87 -14.46 -7.67
N PRO A 102 2.98 -13.89 -8.17
CA PRO A 102 3.33 -12.49 -7.90
C PRO A 102 2.29 -11.51 -8.46
N PHE A 103 1.71 -11.80 -9.62
CA PHE A 103 0.63 -10.98 -10.18
C PHE A 103 -0.63 -10.96 -9.29
N ALA A 104 -1.06 -12.11 -8.78
CA ALA A 104 -2.21 -12.20 -7.87
C ALA A 104 -1.93 -11.47 -6.55
N TYR A 105 -0.71 -11.56 -6.02
CA TYR A 105 -0.31 -10.79 -4.85
C TYR A 105 -0.38 -9.28 -5.10
N PHE A 106 0.13 -8.83 -6.26
CA PHE A 106 0.07 -7.43 -6.67
C PHE A 106 -1.37 -6.92 -6.84
N LEU A 107 -2.25 -7.73 -7.44
CA LEU A 107 -3.69 -7.41 -7.53
C LEU A 107 -4.34 -7.30 -6.14
N GLY A 108 -4.00 -8.20 -5.21
CA GLY A 108 -4.45 -8.13 -3.83
C GLY A 108 -4.01 -6.84 -3.14
N LEU A 109 -2.75 -6.45 -3.30
CA LEU A 109 -2.21 -5.19 -2.79
C LEU A 109 -2.97 -3.97 -3.36
N LEU A 110 -3.20 -3.93 -4.67
CA LEU A 110 -3.98 -2.86 -5.31
C LEU A 110 -5.41 -2.80 -4.79
N SER A 111 -6.06 -3.95 -4.60
CA SER A 111 -7.41 -4.03 -4.05
C SER A 111 -7.51 -3.45 -2.65
N VAL A 112 -6.54 -3.77 -1.76
CA VAL A 112 -6.45 -3.19 -0.42
C VAL A 112 -6.25 -1.68 -0.46
N ASN A 113 -5.37 -1.19 -1.35
CA ASN A 113 -5.13 0.24 -1.51
C ASN A 113 -6.40 0.99 -1.95
N LEU A 114 -7.12 0.49 -2.96
CA LEU A 114 -8.39 1.08 -3.41
C LEU A 114 -9.44 1.03 -2.30
N GLY A 115 -9.54 -0.07 -1.56
CA GLY A 115 -10.47 -0.20 -0.43
C GLY A 115 -10.20 0.86 0.65
N ILE A 116 -8.95 1.07 1.05
CA ILE A 116 -8.59 2.09 2.05
C ILE A 116 -8.80 3.50 1.52
N LEU A 117 -8.42 3.78 0.27
CA LEU A 117 -8.61 5.09 -0.34
C LEU A 117 -10.10 5.44 -0.49
N ASN A 118 -10.96 4.45 -0.79
CA ASN A 118 -12.40 4.66 -0.88
C ASN A 118 -13.05 4.96 0.48
N LEU A 119 -12.43 4.58 1.60
CA LEU A 119 -12.89 4.91 2.94
C LEU A 119 -12.49 6.33 3.39
N LEU A 120 -11.70 7.05 2.59
CA LEU A 120 -11.36 8.44 2.89
C LEU A 120 -12.61 9.34 2.85
N PRO A 121 -12.64 10.41 3.68
CA PRO A 121 -13.76 11.35 3.75
C PRO A 121 -13.80 12.31 2.56
N ILE A 122 -13.81 11.76 1.34
CA ILE A 122 -13.83 12.50 0.08
C ILE A 122 -15.24 12.38 -0.52
N PRO A 123 -15.94 13.49 -0.82
CA PRO A 123 -17.23 13.43 -1.50
C PRO A 123 -17.12 12.67 -2.82
N ILE A 124 -18.07 11.77 -3.09
CA ILE A 124 -18.16 10.80 -4.21
C ILE A 124 -17.60 9.39 -3.92
N LEU A 125 -16.76 9.25 -2.90
CA LEU A 125 -16.28 7.95 -2.42
C LEU A 125 -17.19 7.40 -1.31
N ASP A 126 -17.09 6.09 -1.05
CA ASP A 126 -17.86 5.40 0.00
C ASP A 126 -17.66 6.06 1.38
N GLY A 127 -16.44 6.51 1.70
CA GLY A 127 -16.12 7.25 2.91
C GLY A 127 -16.74 8.64 2.97
N GLY A 128 -17.06 9.26 1.83
CA GLY A 128 -17.82 10.50 1.76
C GLY A 128 -19.25 10.32 2.25
N HIS A 129 -19.88 9.18 1.93
CA HIS A 129 -21.19 8.83 2.48
C HIS A 129 -21.15 8.61 3.99
N LEU A 130 -20.13 7.91 4.48
CA LEU A 130 -19.90 7.75 5.93
C LEU A 130 -19.72 9.10 6.63
N LEU A 131 -19.00 10.04 6.01
CA LEU A 131 -18.86 11.41 6.53
C LEU A 131 -20.22 12.12 6.59
N PHE A 132 -21.02 12.06 5.53
CA PHE A 132 -22.35 12.68 5.53
C PHE A 132 -23.25 12.10 6.62
N PHE A 133 -23.30 10.76 6.77
CA PHE A 133 -24.08 10.13 7.82
C PHE A 133 -23.58 10.48 9.23
N SER A 134 -22.25 10.59 9.41
CA SER A 134 -21.66 11.00 10.69
C SER A 134 -22.06 12.44 11.05
N VAL A 135 -22.02 13.35 10.07
CA VAL A 135 -22.44 14.75 10.24
C VAL A 135 -23.94 14.83 10.51
N GLU A 136 -24.77 14.09 9.79
CA GLU A 136 -26.23 14.05 10.00
C GLU A 136 -26.60 13.48 11.37
N GLY A 137 -25.89 12.44 11.82
CA GLY A 137 -26.07 11.88 13.15
C GLY A 137 -25.74 12.88 14.27
N LEU A 138 -24.68 13.68 14.09
CA LEU A 138 -24.28 14.73 15.02
C LEU A 138 -25.23 15.93 14.99
N MET A 139 -25.61 16.39 13.80
CA MET A 139 -26.50 17.53 13.60
C MET A 139 -27.98 17.19 13.84
N ARG A 140 -28.32 15.88 13.90
CA ARG A 140 -29.69 15.35 13.95
C ARG A 140 -30.61 15.94 12.88
N LYS A 141 -30.04 16.40 11.77
CA LYS A 141 -30.74 17.04 10.66
C LYS A 141 -30.13 16.56 9.34
N PRO A 142 -30.96 16.29 8.32
CA PRO A 142 -30.47 15.88 7.02
C PRO A 142 -29.71 17.03 6.35
N ILE A 143 -28.61 16.70 5.69
CA ILE A 143 -27.89 17.62 4.81
C ILE A 143 -28.76 17.85 3.57
N SER A 144 -28.88 19.11 3.15
CA SER A 144 -29.69 19.44 1.98
C SER A 144 -29.16 18.76 0.72
N GLN A 145 -30.07 18.36 -0.18
CA GLN A 145 -29.68 17.72 -1.44
C GLN A 145 -28.76 18.62 -2.28
N GLN A 146 -28.98 19.93 -2.24
CA GLN A 146 -28.12 20.90 -2.93
C GLN A 146 -26.68 20.88 -2.39
N ALA A 147 -26.50 20.81 -1.06
CA ALA A 147 -25.17 20.73 -0.45
C ALA A 147 -24.45 19.42 -0.78
N ARG A 148 -25.17 18.29 -0.79
CA ARG A 148 -24.62 16.99 -1.21
C ARG A 148 -24.17 17.00 -2.67
N THR A 149 -25.02 17.50 -3.57
CA THR A 149 -24.71 17.61 -5.00
C THR A 149 -23.49 18.50 -5.23
N LEU A 150 -23.42 19.67 -4.57
CA LEU A 150 -22.27 20.55 -4.67
C LEU A 150 -20.99 19.88 -4.16
N ALA A 151 -21.05 19.21 -3.00
CA ALA A 151 -19.91 18.49 -2.45
C ALA A 151 -19.41 17.40 -3.42
N HIS A 152 -20.32 16.62 -4.02
CA HIS A 152 -19.95 15.62 -5.03
C HIS A 152 -19.33 16.24 -6.29
N GLN A 153 -19.87 17.35 -6.79
CA GLN A 153 -19.31 18.04 -7.96
C GLN A 153 -17.89 18.55 -7.68
N VAL A 154 -17.68 19.17 -6.51
CA VAL A 154 -16.37 19.65 -6.08
C VAL A 154 -15.40 18.47 -5.89
N GLY A 155 -15.85 17.39 -5.24
CA GLY A 155 -15.06 16.17 -5.05
C GLY A 155 -14.64 15.54 -6.39
N LEU A 156 -15.58 15.40 -7.33
CA LEU A 156 -15.30 14.90 -8.67
C LEU A 156 -14.30 15.78 -9.42
N ALA A 157 -14.51 17.10 -9.43
CA ALA A 157 -13.60 18.03 -10.09
C ALA A 157 -12.18 17.93 -9.52
N LEU A 158 -12.04 17.81 -8.19
CA LEU A 158 -10.75 17.63 -7.52
C LEU A 158 -10.08 16.31 -7.89
N ILE A 159 -10.82 15.19 -7.88
CA ILE A 159 -10.28 13.87 -8.26
C ILE A 159 -9.84 13.86 -9.72
N LEU A 160 -10.65 14.38 -10.63
CA LEU A 160 -10.30 14.45 -12.05
C LEU A 160 -9.05 15.31 -12.28
N THR A 161 -8.97 16.47 -11.62
CA THR A 161 -7.81 17.36 -11.71
C THR A 161 -6.55 16.68 -11.17
N LEU A 162 -6.64 16.02 -10.02
CA LEU A 162 -5.52 15.29 -9.43
C LEU A 162 -5.08 14.13 -10.34
N THR A 163 -6.04 13.36 -10.87
CA THR A 163 -5.77 12.24 -11.77
C THR A 163 -5.05 12.73 -13.02
N ALA A 164 -5.52 13.83 -13.62
CA ALA A 164 -4.87 14.44 -14.78
C ALA A 164 -3.45 14.93 -14.46
N LEU A 165 -3.23 15.55 -13.30
CA LEU A 165 -1.91 16.00 -12.86
C LEU A 165 -0.94 14.83 -12.66
N VAL A 166 -1.39 13.75 -12.02
CA VAL A 166 -0.58 12.55 -11.82
C VAL A 166 -0.24 11.89 -13.17
N PHE A 167 -1.22 11.79 -14.08
CA PHE A 167 -0.99 11.28 -15.43
C PHE A 167 0.01 12.14 -16.20
N TYR A 168 -0.12 13.47 -16.13
CA TYR A 168 0.80 14.40 -16.77
C TYR A 168 2.22 14.22 -16.22
N ASN A 169 2.39 14.17 -14.90
CA ASN A 169 3.68 13.94 -14.27
C ASN A 169 4.29 12.58 -14.65
N ASP A 170 3.48 11.53 -14.74
CA ASP A 170 3.93 10.22 -15.21
C ASP A 170 4.44 10.27 -16.66
N ILE A 171 3.74 10.97 -17.56
CA ILE A 171 4.16 11.15 -18.96
C ILE A 171 5.46 11.94 -19.04
N VAL A 172 5.56 13.06 -18.32
CA VAL A 172 6.79 13.88 -18.30
C VAL A 172 7.97 13.07 -17.77
N ARG A 173 7.78 12.29 -16.70
CA ARG A 173 8.81 11.40 -16.16
C ARG A 173 9.25 10.32 -17.16
N LEU A 174 8.34 9.84 -18.00
CA LEU A 174 8.64 8.85 -19.03
C LEU A 174 9.40 9.43 -20.22
N LEU A 175 9.05 10.65 -20.65
CA LEU A 175 9.69 11.33 -21.78
C LEU A 175 11.04 11.97 -21.42
N SER A 176 11.28 12.24 -20.13
CA SER A 176 12.54 12.81 -19.63
C SER A 176 13.60 11.77 -19.27
N ARG A 177 13.28 10.47 -19.36
CA ARG A 177 14.23 9.36 -19.29
C ARG A 177 14.69 8.97 -20.68
#